data_AF-A0A8J5CKQ8-F1
#
_entry.id   AF-A0A8J5CKQ8-F1
#
_cell.length_a   1.000
_cell.length_b   1.000
_cell.length_c   1.000
_cell.angle_alpha   90.00
_cell.angle_beta   90.00
_cell.angle_gamma   90.00
#
_symmetry.space_group_name_H-M   'P 1'
#
loop_
_entity.id
_entity.type
_entity.pdbx_description
1 polymer ?
#
loop_
_entity_poly.entity_id
_entity_poly.type
_entity_poly.pdbx_seq_one_letter_code
_entity_poly.pdbx_strand_id
1 'polypeptide(L)'
;MTDDDDIIKQTTKLPVVGNTLQRKFSYCSREVKMELFRSHCYSIYCNSLWSRYKVATMNRLKVCHNDILKRLLGLPRWCSSSLAFARNGVNNLDVIRQHSVFSLRSRVELSTNSTITSVRQSSAYV
;
A
#
# COMPACT_ATOMS: atom_id res chain seq x y z
N MET A 1 -19.63 6.62 0.08
CA MET A 1 -18.23 6.50 -0.38
C MET A 1 -17.96 5.02 -0.54
N THR A 2 -17.68 4.57 -1.76
CA THR A 2 -17.40 3.14 -2.02
C THR A 2 -15.91 2.85 -1.87
N ASP A 3 -15.53 1.58 -1.65
CA ASP A 3 -14.11 1.19 -1.62
C ASP A 3 -13.39 1.57 -2.92
N ASP A 4 -14.07 1.46 -4.07
CA ASP A 4 -13.53 1.89 -5.36
C ASP A 4 -13.18 3.39 -5.38
N ASP A 5 -14.05 4.25 -4.85
CA ASP A 5 -13.79 5.70 -4.79
C ASP A 5 -12.55 6.02 -3.96
N ASP A 6 -12.39 5.32 -2.82
CA ASP A 6 -11.23 5.48 -1.96
C ASP A 6 -9.95 4.96 -2.61
N ILE A 7 -9.99 3.80 -3.27
CA ILE A 7 -8.84 3.27 -4.01
C ILE A 7 -8.46 4.22 -5.15
N ILE A 8 -9.42 4.79 -5.87
CA ILE A 8 -9.17 5.79 -6.93
C ILE A 8 -8.49 7.03 -6.33
N LYS A 9 -8.98 7.54 -5.19
CA LYS A 9 -8.36 8.66 -4.48
C LYS A 9 -6.92 8.37 -4.05
N GLN A 10 -6.62 7.17 -3.57
CA GLN A 10 -5.24 6.78 -3.28
C GLN A 10 -4.41 6.67 -4.57
N THR A 11 -5.00 6.15 -5.65
CA THR A 11 -4.34 5.99 -6.95
C THR A 11 -3.97 7.32 -7.59
N THR A 12 -4.76 8.39 -7.38
CA THR A 12 -4.41 9.73 -7.89
C THR A 12 -3.37 10.43 -7.02
N LYS A 13 -3.37 10.19 -5.71
CA LYS A 13 -2.39 10.75 -4.76
C LYS A 13 -0.99 10.14 -4.92
N LEU A 14 -0.90 8.83 -5.10
CA LEU A 14 0.36 8.08 -5.05
C LEU A 14 1.40 8.53 -6.12
N PRO A 15 1.04 8.79 -7.40
CA PRO A 15 1.97 9.32 -8.39
C PRO A 15 2.55 10.68 -8.02
N VAL A 16 1.78 11.56 -7.38
CA VAL A 16 2.24 12.89 -6.96
C VAL A 16 3.36 12.76 -5.94
N VAL A 17 3.19 11.85 -4.98
CA VAL A 17 4.21 11.50 -3.98
C VAL A 17 5.44 10.92 -4.68
N GLY A 18 5.26 9.92 -5.54
CA GLY A 18 6.37 9.28 -6.26
C GLY A 18 7.19 10.25 -7.12
N ASN A 19 6.52 11.14 -7.86
CA ASN A 19 7.18 12.18 -8.64
C ASN A 19 7.93 13.19 -7.75
N THR A 20 7.37 13.53 -6.59
CA THR A 20 8.03 14.41 -5.63
C THR A 20 9.31 13.77 -5.08
N LEU A 21 9.24 12.48 -4.73
CA LEU A 21 10.42 11.73 -4.29
C LEU A 21 11.49 11.68 -5.37
N GLN A 22 11.10 11.35 -6.60
CA GLN A 22 12.03 11.30 -7.73
C GLN A 22 12.71 12.66 -7.98
N ARG A 23 11.96 13.76 -7.94
CA ARG A 23 12.50 15.11 -8.21
C ARG A 23 13.43 15.61 -7.10
N LYS A 24 13.06 15.41 -5.83
CA LYS A 24 13.80 15.95 -4.69
C LYS A 24 14.97 15.07 -4.26
N PHE A 25 14.88 13.76 -4.49
CA PHE A 25 15.85 12.77 -3.98
C PHE A 25 16.47 11.93 -5.12
N SER A 26 16.54 12.48 -6.34
CA SER A 26 17.14 11.82 -7.51
C SER A 26 18.60 11.41 -7.26
N TYR A 27 19.37 12.26 -6.58
CA TYR A 27 20.80 12.06 -6.30
C TYR A 27 21.10 11.27 -5.02
N CYS A 28 20.08 10.89 -4.26
CA CYS A 28 20.28 10.14 -3.03
C CYS A 28 20.72 8.69 -3.31
N SER A 29 21.36 8.07 -2.31
CA SER A 29 21.74 6.66 -2.38
C SER A 29 20.51 5.76 -2.54
N ARG A 30 20.76 4.53 -2.99
CA ARG A 30 19.69 3.55 -3.19
C ARG A 30 18.96 3.22 -1.88
N GLU A 31 19.69 3.15 -0.78
CA GLU A 31 19.18 2.84 0.55
C GLU A 31 18.21 3.92 1.02
N VAL A 32 18.59 5.19 0.87
CA VAL A 32 17.73 6.34 1.20
C VAL A 32 16.47 6.34 0.35
N LYS A 33 16.58 6.05 -0.95
CA LYS A 33 15.42 5.92 -1.84
C LYS A 33 14.47 4.81 -1.40
N MET A 34 14.99 3.66 -0.95
CA MET A 34 14.15 2.57 -0.45
C MET A 34 13.43 2.97 0.83
N GLU A 35 14.08 3.70 1.73
CA GLU A 35 13.43 4.13 2.96
C GLU A 35 12.35 5.19 2.72
N LEU A 36 12.61 6.14 1.82
CA LEU A 36 11.60 7.10 1.35
C LEU A 36 10.42 6.40 0.67
N PHE A 37 10.69 5.34 -0.11
CA PHE A 37 9.64 4.55 -0.71
C PHE A 37 8.78 3.85 0.35
N ARG A 38 9.40 3.21 1.35
CA ARG A 38 8.67 2.57 2.46
C ARG A 38 7.83 3.58 3.23
N SER A 39 8.41 4.70 3.64
CA SER A 39 7.71 5.68 4.48
C SER A 39 6.52 6.32 3.76
N HIS A 40 6.66 6.66 2.48
CA HIS A 40 5.64 7.42 1.76
C HIS A 40 4.71 6.57 0.88
N CYS A 41 5.19 5.45 0.33
CA CYS A 41 4.39 4.63 -0.60
C CYS A 41 3.68 3.46 0.09
N TYR A 42 4.07 3.08 1.32
CA TYR A 42 3.33 2.04 2.08
C TYR A 42 2.16 2.61 2.88
N SER A 43 2.18 3.91 3.18
CA SER A 43 1.16 4.59 3.98
C SER A 43 -0.12 4.85 3.18
N ILE A 44 -0.78 3.76 2.77
CA ILE A 44 -2.04 3.78 2.02
C ILE A 44 -3.18 3.71 3.02
N TYR A 45 -3.90 4.83 3.12
CA TYR A 45 -4.96 4.99 4.10
C TYR A 45 -6.10 3.99 3.89
N CYS A 46 -6.60 3.43 4.99
CA CYS A 46 -7.71 2.46 5.02
C CYS A 46 -7.56 1.21 4.14
N ASN A 47 -6.35 0.88 3.69
CA ASN A 47 -6.14 -0.26 2.78
C ASN A 47 -6.62 -1.62 3.35
N SER A 48 -6.63 -1.74 4.68
CA SER A 48 -7.07 -2.93 5.40
C SER A 48 -8.59 -3.09 5.48
N LEU A 49 -9.34 -2.04 5.21
CA LEU A 49 -10.82 -2.04 5.28
C LEU A 49 -11.46 -2.38 3.93
N TRP A 50 -10.71 -2.28 2.83
CA TRP A 50 -11.23 -2.56 1.50
C TRP A 50 -11.57 -4.03 1.33
N SER A 51 -12.85 -4.31 1.11
CA SER A 51 -13.43 -5.64 1.02
C SER A 51 -14.28 -5.83 -0.25
N ARG A 52 -14.92 -4.77 -0.75
CA ARG A 52 -15.82 -4.81 -1.90
C ARG A 52 -15.40 -3.78 -2.94
N TYR A 53 -14.42 -4.14 -3.76
CA TYR A 53 -13.86 -3.29 -4.82
C TYR A 53 -13.72 -4.04 -6.14
N LYS A 54 -13.65 -3.30 -7.25
CA LYS A 54 -13.37 -3.89 -8.57
C LYS A 54 -11.89 -4.26 -8.68
N VAL A 55 -11.62 -5.45 -9.20
CA VAL A 55 -10.25 -5.94 -9.48
C VAL A 55 -9.49 -4.95 -10.37
N ALA A 56 -10.16 -4.36 -11.36
CA ALA A 56 -9.58 -3.35 -12.25
C ALA A 56 -9.07 -2.11 -11.48
N THR A 57 -9.81 -1.63 -10.48
CA THR A 57 -9.43 -0.48 -9.66
C THR A 57 -8.19 -0.77 -8.83
N MET A 58 -8.16 -1.94 -8.19
CA MET A 58 -7.01 -2.40 -7.41
C MET A 58 -5.76 -2.59 -8.29
N ASN A 59 -5.93 -3.16 -9.49
CA ASN A 59 -4.81 -3.34 -10.43
C ASN A 59 -4.19 -2.01 -10.87
N ARG A 60 -4.99 -0.95 -11.03
CA ARG A 60 -4.47 0.39 -11.34
C ARG A 60 -3.58 0.92 -10.20
N LEU A 61 -4.00 0.75 -8.95
CA LEU A 61 -3.19 1.12 -7.79
C LEU A 61 -1.88 0.32 -7.73
N LYS A 62 -1.93 -1.00 -7.97
CA LYS A 62 -0.75 -1.88 -8.05
C LYS A 62 0.25 -1.40 -9.10
N VAL A 63 -0.23 -1.14 -10.32
CA VAL A 63 0.62 -0.67 -11.42
C VAL A 63 1.26 0.67 -11.07
N CYS A 64 0.50 1.59 -10.48
CA CYS A 64 1.03 2.87 -10.02
C CYS A 64 2.15 2.70 -8.98
N HIS A 65 1.92 1.87 -7.95
CA HIS A 65 2.91 1.59 -6.91
C HIS A 65 4.20 0.97 -7.49
N ASN A 66 4.06 0.01 -8.42
CA ASN A 66 5.19 -0.63 -9.09
C ASN A 66 5.97 0.35 -9.97
N ASP A 67 5.27 1.22 -10.69
CA ASP A 67 5.87 2.22 -11.56
C ASP A 67 6.67 3.26 -10.78
N ILE A 68 6.23 3.64 -9.58
CA ILE A 68 6.97 4.58 -8.71
C ILE A 68 8.31 3.99 -8.29
N LEU A 69 8.34 2.73 -7.83
CA LEU A 69 9.60 2.08 -7.45
C LEU A 69 10.58 2.04 -8.63
N LYS A 70 10.09 1.62 -9.81
CA LYS A 70 10.92 1.56 -11.03
C LYS A 70 11.46 2.95 -11.40
N ARG A 71 10.63 3.99 -11.35
CA ARG A 71 11.05 5.38 -11.65
C ARG A 71 12.08 5.89 -10.64
N LEU A 72 11.88 5.63 -9.35
CA LEU A 72 12.78 6.07 -8.28
C LEU A 72 14.17 5.43 -8.41
N LEU A 73 14.22 4.19 -8.88
CA LEU A 73 15.44 3.43 -9.12
C LEU A 73 16.03 3.60 -10.53
N GLY A 74 15.37 4.33 -11.43
CA GLY A 74 15.79 4.45 -12.82
C GLY A 74 15.73 3.15 -13.62
N LEU A 75 14.87 2.20 -13.22
CA LEU A 75 14.73 0.90 -13.89
C LEU A 75 13.89 1.02 -15.18
N PRO A 76 14.21 0.22 -16.22
CA PRO A 76 13.40 0.18 -17.43
C PRO A 76 11.96 -0.25 -17.16
N ARG A 77 11.01 0.26 -17.95
CA ARG A 77 9.57 0.00 -17.74
C ARG A 77 9.18 -1.47 -17.91
N TRP A 78 9.85 -2.17 -18.82
CA TRP A 78 9.68 -3.60 -19.13
C TRP A 78 10.37 -4.55 -18.13
N CYS A 79 11.13 -4.01 -17.17
CA CYS A 79 11.73 -4.83 -16.12
C CYS A 79 10.62 -5.48 -15.26
N SER A 80 10.84 -6.74 -14.88
CA SER A 80 9.92 -7.46 -14.00
C SER A 80 9.75 -6.71 -12.68
N SER A 81 8.50 -6.36 -12.37
CA SER A 81 8.19 -5.61 -11.15
C SER A 81 8.48 -6.47 -9.92
N SER A 82 8.04 -7.73 -9.90
CA SER A 82 8.31 -8.66 -8.80
C SER A 82 9.80 -8.84 -8.53
N LEU A 83 10.62 -8.94 -9.59
CA LEU A 83 12.07 -9.01 -9.47
C LEU A 83 12.66 -7.71 -8.90
N ALA A 84 12.14 -6.55 -9.31
CA ALA A 84 12.55 -5.27 -8.75
C ALA A 84 12.25 -5.20 -7.24
N PHE A 85 11.07 -5.63 -6.78
CA PHE A 85 10.77 -5.68 -5.34
C PHE A 85 11.71 -6.63 -4.59
N ALA A 86 11.91 -7.85 -5.11
CA ALA A 86 12.76 -8.86 -4.49
C ALA A 86 14.22 -8.41 -4.37
N ARG A 87 14.82 -7.88 -5.44
CA ARG A 87 16.22 -7.41 -5.45
C ARG A 87 16.48 -6.21 -4.55
N ASN A 88 15.44 -5.45 -4.22
CA ASN A 88 15.53 -4.26 -3.37
C ASN A 88 15.09 -4.52 -1.93
N GLY A 89 14.64 -5.74 -1.59
CA GLY A 89 14.16 -6.06 -0.24
C GLY A 89 12.99 -5.18 0.19
N VAL A 90 12.07 -4.89 -0.73
CA VAL A 90 10.87 -4.10 -0.48
C VAL A 90 9.62 -4.93 -0.79
N ASN A 91 8.58 -4.71 -0.01
CA ASN A 91 7.29 -5.36 -0.12
C ASN A 91 6.48 -4.73 -1.25
N ASN A 92 5.77 -5.57 -1.99
CA ASN A 92 4.80 -5.12 -2.97
C ASN A 92 3.48 -4.71 -2.28
N LEU A 93 2.57 -4.10 -3.05
CA LEU A 93 1.29 -3.63 -2.52
C LEU A 93 0.46 -4.74 -1.85
N ASP A 94 0.48 -5.95 -2.40
CA ASP A 94 -0.28 -7.07 -1.87
C ASP A 94 0.20 -7.47 -0.48
N VAL A 95 1.52 -7.56 -0.30
CA VAL A 95 2.16 -7.87 0.98
C VAL A 95 1.87 -6.76 2.01
N ILE A 96 1.99 -5.48 1.61
CA ILE A 96 1.68 -4.33 2.49
C ILE A 96 0.23 -4.39 2.97
N ARG A 97 -0.71 -4.70 2.05
CA ARG A 97 -2.13 -4.82 2.38
C ARG A 97 -2.37 -6.00 3.32
N GLN A 98 -1.78 -7.16 3.05
CA GLN A 98 -1.91 -8.34 3.92
C GLN A 98 -1.41 -8.06 5.34
N HIS A 99 -0.25 -7.42 5.49
CA HIS A 99 0.24 -7.00 6.81
C HIS A 99 -0.70 -6.02 7.49
N SER A 100 -1.28 -5.07 6.76
CA SER A 100 -2.22 -4.09 7.32
C SER A 100 -3.52 -4.74 7.78
N VAL A 101 -4.06 -5.68 7.00
CA VAL A 101 -5.25 -6.47 7.36
C VAL A 101 -4.97 -7.33 8.60
N PHE A 102 -3.86 -8.06 8.60
CA PHE A 102 -3.47 -8.90 9.72
C PHE A 102 -3.27 -8.07 11.00
N SER A 103 -2.51 -6.98 10.93
CA SER A 103 -2.29 -6.08 12.06
C SER A 103 -3.59 -5.51 12.61
N LEU A 104 -4.52 -5.08 11.75
CA LEU A 104 -5.83 -4.61 12.18
C LEU A 104 -6.60 -5.72 12.89
N ARG A 105 -6.67 -6.91 12.28
CA ARG A 105 -7.37 -8.07 12.83
C ARG A 105 -6.83 -8.46 14.20
N SER A 106 -5.51 -8.63 14.33
CA SER A 106 -4.88 -8.98 15.60
C SER A 106 -5.16 -7.95 16.69
N ARG A 107 -5.14 -6.65 16.37
CA ARG A 107 -5.49 -5.60 17.34
C ARG A 107 -6.95 -5.66 17.77
N VAL A 108 -7.87 -5.99 16.87
CA VAL A 108 -9.29 -6.17 17.19
C VAL A 108 -9.50 -7.41 18.05
N GLU A 109 -8.83 -8.52 17.73
CA GLU A 109 -8.92 -9.78 18.49
C GLU A 109 -8.36 -9.67 19.91
N LEU A 110 -7.26 -8.93 20.08
CA LEU A 110 -6.59 -8.71 21.37
C LEU A 110 -7.15 -7.51 22.14
N SER A 111 -8.10 -6.75 21.58
CA SER A 111 -8.63 -5.56 22.25
C SER A 111 -9.44 -5.94 23.49
N THR A 112 -9.15 -5.30 24.61
CA THR A 112 -9.94 -5.39 25.85
C THR A 112 -11.06 -4.34 25.90
N ASN A 113 -11.21 -3.53 24.87
CA ASN A 113 -12.23 -2.48 24.84
C ASN A 113 -13.63 -3.10 24.76
N SER A 114 -14.47 -2.79 25.75
CA SER A 114 -15.84 -3.33 25.88
C SER A 114 -16.67 -3.15 24.62
N THR A 115 -16.58 -1.99 23.95
CA THR A 115 -17.34 -1.73 22.71
C THR A 115 -16.88 -2.63 21.56
N ILE A 116 -15.56 -2.82 21.40
CA ILE A 116 -15.01 -3.68 20.35
C ILE A 116 -15.35 -5.14 20.63
N THR A 117 -15.31 -5.57 21.89
CA THR A 117 -15.69 -6.94 22.27
C THR A 117 -17.16 -7.21 22.04
N SER A 118 -18.05 -6.25 22.36
CA SER A 118 -19.49 -6.38 22.08
C SER A 118 -19.76 -6.44 20.59
N VAL A 119 -19.07 -5.62 19.80
CA VAL A 119 -19.20 -5.61 18.33
C VAL A 119 -18.68 -6.92 17.73
N ARG A 120 -17.56 -7.46 18.22
CA ARG A 120 -17.03 -8.78 17.82
C ARG A 120 -17.98 -9.93 18.14
N GLN A 121 -18.67 -9.88 19.29
CA GLN A 121 -19.63 -10.90 19.73
C GLN A 121 -21.00 -10.76 19.07
N SER A 122 -21.25 -9.66 18.36
CA SER A 122 -22.50 -9.44 17.63
C SER A 122 -22.63 -10.39 16.46
N SER A 123 -23.87 -10.83 16.17
CA SER A 123 -24.21 -11.69 15.04
C SER A 123 -23.86 -11.10 13.66
N ALA A 124 -23.51 -9.81 13.60
CA ALA A 124 -23.02 -9.14 12.39
C ALA A 124 -21.60 -9.56 11.96
N TYR A 125 -20.84 -10.24 12.82
CA TYR A 125 -19.47 -10.72 12.51
C TYR A 125 -19.40 -12.19 12.04
N VAL A 126 -20.52 -12.94 12.05
CA VAL A 126 -20.61 -14.36 11.64
C VAL A 126 -20.95 -14.50 10.17
#